data_AF-A0A972M5W6-F1
#
_entry.id   AF-A0A972M5W6-F1
#
_cell.length_a   1.000
_cell.length_b   1.000
_cell.length_c   1.000
_cell.angle_alpha   90.00
_cell.angle_beta   90.00
_cell.angle_gamma   90.00
#
_symmetry.space_group_name_H-M   'P 1'
#
loop_
_entity.id
_entity.type
_entity.pdbx_description
1 polymer ?
#
loop_
_entity_poly.entity_id
_entity_poly.type
_entity_poly.pdbx_seq_one_letter_code
_entity_poly.pdbx_strand_id
1 'polypeptide(L)'
;KENFDISSLKDYIKYAWKWNGSNWEIYIPDNYPDLIKKAKEYGLSFFTEVKPLEGVWIYSNYDLDIEGGFSYGNYTLNLKNTWNLVGNPSFADLNFTDLYKSSNFTIAWVWNVNNQKWEVFIPPDNKELIEVAKKYNISLISSLNGTDYKGFWLKK
;
A
#
# COMPACT_ATOMS: atom_id res chain seq x y z
N LYS A 1 -13.58 -1.56 -11.78
CA LYS A 1 -12.12 -1.49 -12.03
C LYS A 1 -11.71 -2.90 -12.38
N GLU A 2 -11.04 -3.07 -13.51
CA GLU A 2 -10.49 -4.37 -13.91
C GLU A 2 -9.32 -4.76 -13.00
N ASN A 3 -9.00 -6.05 -12.95
CA ASN A 3 -7.81 -6.52 -12.26
C ASN A 3 -6.59 -6.06 -13.07
N PHE A 4 -5.53 -5.65 -12.39
CA PHE A 4 -4.28 -5.33 -13.04
C PHE A 4 -3.51 -6.63 -13.31
N ASP A 5 -3.34 -6.95 -14.59
CA ASP A 5 -2.50 -8.06 -15.02
C ASP A 5 -1.03 -7.70 -14.81
N ILE A 6 -0.40 -8.28 -13.79
CA ILE A 6 1.02 -8.05 -13.47
C ILE A 6 1.95 -8.59 -14.57
N SER A 7 1.47 -9.52 -15.40
CA SER A 7 2.24 -10.08 -16.52
C SER A 7 2.40 -9.09 -17.68
N SER A 8 1.61 -8.01 -17.71
CA SER A 8 1.86 -6.86 -18.59
C SER A 8 3.22 -6.19 -18.31
N LEU A 9 3.78 -6.36 -17.11
CA LEU A 9 5.09 -5.84 -16.72
C LEU A 9 6.24 -6.86 -16.88
N LYS A 10 5.99 -8.05 -17.45
CA LYS A 10 6.94 -9.18 -17.43
C LYS A 10 8.35 -8.87 -17.94
N ASP A 11 8.47 -7.98 -18.93
CA ASP A 11 9.74 -7.61 -19.55
C ASP A 11 10.50 -6.54 -18.74
N TYR A 12 9.84 -5.98 -17.72
CA TYR A 12 10.30 -4.86 -16.89
C TYR A 12 10.60 -5.25 -15.44
N ILE A 13 10.14 -6.43 -14.98
CA ILE A 13 10.23 -6.85 -13.58
C ILE A 13 10.90 -8.22 -13.43
N LYS A 14 11.48 -8.47 -12.25
CA LYS A 14 12.11 -9.75 -11.91
C LYS A 14 11.16 -10.66 -11.15
N TYR A 15 10.36 -10.05 -10.28
CA TYR A 15 9.25 -10.67 -9.58
C TYR A 15 8.36 -9.58 -8.97
N ALA A 16 7.14 -9.94 -8.62
CA ALA A 16 6.27 -9.15 -7.76
C ALA A 16 5.67 -10.03 -6.67
N TRP A 17 5.21 -9.42 -5.59
CA TRP A 17 4.50 -10.09 -4.50
C TRP A 17 3.16 -9.41 -4.29
N LYS A 18 2.17 -10.15 -3.77
CA LYS A 18 0.97 -9.58 -3.16
C LYS A 18 0.52 -10.42 -1.97
N TRP A 19 -0.36 -9.86 -1.15
CA TRP A 19 -0.95 -10.52 0.01
C TRP A 19 -2.43 -10.75 -0.25
N ASN A 20 -2.85 -12.02 -0.33
CA ASN A 20 -4.22 -12.39 -0.69
C ASN A 20 -5.21 -12.39 0.50
N GLY A 21 -4.76 -11.96 1.68
CA GLY A 21 -5.51 -11.99 2.93
C GLY A 21 -5.11 -13.14 3.87
N SER A 22 -4.46 -14.19 3.36
CA SER A 22 -4.04 -15.36 4.15
C SER A 22 -2.59 -15.78 3.93
N ASN A 23 -2.05 -15.60 2.71
CA ASN A 23 -0.69 -15.97 2.33
C ASN A 23 -0.08 -14.94 1.37
N TRP A 24 1.26 -15.00 1.27
CA TRP A 24 2.02 -14.32 0.24
C TRP A 24 1.93 -15.08 -1.09
N GLU A 25 1.61 -14.36 -2.16
CA GLU A 25 1.64 -14.86 -3.53
C GLU A 25 2.74 -14.14 -4.30
N ILE A 26 3.39 -14.85 -5.23
CA ILE A 26 4.50 -14.33 -6.03
C ILE A 26 4.19 -14.38 -7.54
N TYR A 27 4.54 -13.34 -8.27
CA TYR A 27 4.63 -13.38 -9.72
C TYR A 27 6.11 -13.40 -10.10
N ILE A 28 6.48 -14.26 -11.05
CA ILE A 28 7.83 -14.32 -11.62
C ILE A 28 7.67 -14.48 -13.14
N PRO A 29 8.23 -13.60 -13.97
CA PRO A 29 8.27 -13.78 -15.42
C PRO A 29 9.02 -15.05 -15.86
N ASP A 30 8.58 -15.65 -16.97
CA ASP A 30 9.06 -16.95 -17.45
C ASP A 30 10.55 -16.98 -17.84
N ASN A 31 11.18 -15.81 -18.04
CA ASN A 31 12.62 -15.67 -18.28
C ASN A 31 13.49 -15.88 -17.02
N TYR A 32 12.91 -16.17 -15.85
CA TYR A 32 13.63 -16.52 -14.61
C TYR A 32 13.35 -17.97 -14.13
N PRO A 33 13.68 -19.01 -14.92
CA PRO A 33 13.30 -20.40 -14.62
C PRO A 33 13.86 -20.94 -13.29
N ASP A 34 15.09 -20.56 -12.91
CA ASP A 34 15.68 -20.95 -11.62
C ASP A 34 14.94 -20.35 -10.42
N LEU A 35 14.38 -19.15 -10.60
CA LEU A 35 13.62 -18.45 -9.56
C LEU A 35 12.22 -19.04 -9.42
N ILE A 36 11.58 -19.40 -10.53
CA ILE A 36 10.33 -20.17 -10.57
C ILE A 36 10.52 -21.54 -9.91
N LYS A 37 11.62 -22.23 -10.18
CA LYS A 37 11.96 -23.52 -9.56
C LYS A 37 12.08 -23.37 -8.04
N LYS A 38 12.86 -22.40 -7.55
CA LYS A 38 13.00 -22.14 -6.11
C LYS A 38 11.68 -21.77 -5.45
N ALA A 39 10.87 -20.91 -6.07
CA ALA A 39 9.55 -20.54 -5.52
C ALA A 39 8.62 -21.75 -5.37
N LYS A 40 8.67 -22.71 -6.30
CA LYS A 40 7.96 -24.00 -6.18
C LYS A 40 8.55 -24.90 -5.08
N GLU A 41 9.87 -24.95 -4.93
CA GLU A 41 10.54 -25.68 -3.83
C GLU A 41 10.17 -25.12 -2.45
N TYR A 42 9.93 -23.81 -2.34
CA TYR A 42 9.42 -23.14 -1.14
C TYR A 42 7.88 -23.20 -0.96
N GLY A 43 7.15 -23.85 -1.88
CA GLY A 43 5.70 -23.99 -1.78
C GLY A 43 4.90 -22.70 -1.98
N LEU A 44 5.46 -21.70 -2.67
CA LEU A 44 4.81 -20.41 -2.89
C LEU A 44 3.67 -20.53 -3.92
N SER A 45 2.56 -19.83 -3.65
CA SER A 45 1.46 -19.66 -4.59
C SER A 45 1.78 -18.56 -5.60
N PHE A 46 1.35 -18.72 -6.85
CA PHE A 46 1.61 -17.76 -7.92
C PHE A 46 0.38 -16.93 -8.26
N PHE A 47 0.57 -15.67 -8.66
CA PHE A 47 -0.50 -14.79 -9.16
C PHE A 47 -0.14 -14.14 -10.49
N THR A 48 -1.15 -13.84 -11.31
CA THR A 48 -1.04 -12.96 -12.49
C THR A 48 -1.97 -11.74 -12.39
N GLU A 49 -2.96 -11.76 -11.51
CA GLU A 49 -3.91 -10.67 -11.34
C GLU A 49 -3.74 -10.00 -9.97
N VAL A 50 -3.58 -8.68 -9.95
CA VAL A 50 -3.72 -7.83 -8.76
C VAL A 50 -5.11 -7.24 -8.78
N LYS A 51 -5.96 -7.60 -7.82
CA LYS A 51 -7.32 -7.06 -7.74
C LYS A 51 -7.27 -5.60 -7.28
N PRO A 52 -8.28 -4.77 -7.60
CA PRO A 52 -8.37 -3.43 -7.07
C PRO A 52 -8.26 -3.41 -5.54
N LEU A 53 -7.39 -2.54 -5.02
CA LEU A 53 -7.06 -2.39 -3.59
C LEU A 53 -6.18 -3.51 -2.97
N GLU A 54 -5.73 -4.50 -3.74
CA GLU A 54 -4.60 -5.33 -3.30
C GLU A 54 -3.30 -4.52 -3.41
N GLY A 55 -2.47 -4.57 -2.36
CA GLY A 55 -1.11 -4.06 -2.43
C GLY A 55 -0.23 -5.03 -3.20
N VAL A 56 0.49 -4.52 -4.22
CA VAL A 56 1.51 -5.27 -4.95
C VAL A 56 2.88 -4.65 -4.67
N TRP A 57 3.85 -5.49 -4.34
CA TRP A 57 5.25 -5.12 -4.17
C TRP A 57 6.00 -5.58 -5.42
N ILE A 58 6.68 -4.69 -6.13
CA ILE A 58 7.29 -5.00 -7.43
C ILE A 58 8.81 -4.85 -7.33
N TYR A 59 9.56 -5.87 -7.76
CA TYR A 59 11.00 -5.81 -7.92
C TYR A 59 11.31 -5.63 -9.42
N SER A 60 11.73 -4.44 -9.82
CA SER A 60 12.11 -4.15 -11.21
C SER A 60 13.59 -4.44 -11.49
N ASN A 61 13.93 -4.63 -12.78
CA ASN A 61 15.32 -4.67 -13.25
C ASN A 61 15.81 -3.30 -13.79
N TYR A 62 14.93 -2.31 -13.85
CA TYR A 62 15.16 -0.98 -14.44
C TYR A 62 14.55 0.09 -13.53
N ASP A 63 14.95 1.35 -13.73
CA ASP A 63 14.17 2.47 -13.21
C ASP A 63 12.85 2.52 -13.98
N LEU A 64 11.74 2.16 -13.32
CA LEU A 64 10.41 2.20 -13.91
C LEU A 64 9.63 3.40 -13.38
N ASP A 65 9.39 4.36 -14.27
CA ASP A 65 8.15 5.13 -14.23
C ASP A 65 7.01 4.19 -14.63
N ILE A 66 6.45 3.47 -13.64
CA ILE A 66 5.06 3.02 -13.76
C ILE A 66 4.24 4.31 -13.76
N GLU A 67 3.56 4.64 -14.86
CA GLU A 67 2.54 5.69 -14.84
C GLU A 67 1.37 5.23 -13.94
N GLY A 68 1.52 5.61 -12.68
CA GLY A 68 1.01 4.91 -11.50
C GLY A 68 1.93 5.23 -10.31
N GLY A 69 2.05 6.53 -9.98
CA GLY A 69 3.08 7.09 -9.07
C GLY A 69 3.14 6.51 -7.65
N PHE A 70 4.18 6.77 -6.84
CA PHE A 70 4.96 8.02 -6.64
C PHE A 70 6.50 7.74 -6.47
N SER A 71 7.45 8.66 -6.21
CA SER A 71 7.43 9.90 -5.41
C SER A 71 8.66 10.85 -5.62
N TYR A 72 9.05 11.62 -4.59
CA TYR A 72 10.28 12.44 -4.42
C TYR A 72 10.71 13.53 -5.43
N GLY A 73 9.81 14.00 -6.28
CA GLY A 73 9.77 15.43 -6.61
C GLY A 73 8.96 16.23 -5.57
N ASN A 74 8.46 17.41 -5.96
CA ASN A 74 7.13 17.82 -5.50
C ASN A 74 6.15 16.73 -5.96
N TYR A 75 5.85 15.74 -5.12
CA TYR A 75 4.82 14.77 -5.44
C TYR A 75 3.47 15.46 -5.22
N THR A 76 2.84 15.90 -6.32
CA THR A 76 1.39 16.09 -6.32
C THR A 76 0.78 14.74 -6.01
N LEU A 77 0.40 14.53 -4.75
CA LEU A 77 -0.35 13.37 -4.29
C LEU A 77 -1.69 13.40 -5.04
N ASN A 78 -1.71 12.74 -6.20
CA ASN A 78 -2.82 12.68 -7.15
C ASN A 78 -3.88 11.70 -6.65
N LEU A 79 -4.31 11.95 -5.42
CA LEU A 79 -5.38 11.28 -4.70
C LEU A 79 -6.62 11.27 -5.59
N LYS A 80 -6.96 10.09 -6.08
CA LYS A 80 -8.25 9.84 -6.70
C LYS A 80 -9.33 9.91 -5.61
N ASN A 81 -10.57 10.23 -5.96
CA ASN A 81 -11.72 10.33 -5.02
C ASN A 81 -12.19 8.95 -4.51
N THR A 82 -11.27 8.17 -3.96
CA THR A 82 -11.38 6.76 -3.57
C THR A 82 -10.25 6.43 -2.59
N TRP A 83 -10.02 5.15 -2.32
CA TRP A 83 -8.88 4.67 -1.54
C TRP A 83 -7.59 4.71 -2.37
N ASN A 84 -6.53 5.28 -1.78
CA ASN A 84 -5.18 5.36 -2.34
C ASN A 84 -4.23 4.70 -1.34
N LEU A 85 -3.46 3.70 -1.77
CA LEU A 85 -2.36 3.15 -0.95
C LEU A 85 -1.16 4.08 -1.09
N VAL A 86 -0.62 4.52 0.04
CA VAL A 86 0.50 5.46 0.11
C VAL A 86 1.49 4.91 1.13
N GLY A 87 2.77 4.85 0.80
CA GLY A 87 3.83 4.58 1.78
C GLY A 87 4.24 5.86 2.51
N ASN A 88 4.82 5.77 3.69
CA ASN A 88 5.70 6.86 4.14
C ASN A 88 6.99 6.75 3.31
N PRO A 89 7.31 7.70 2.41
CA PRO A 89 8.51 7.60 1.59
C PRO A 89 9.76 8.06 2.35
N SER A 90 9.59 8.61 3.57
CA SER A 90 10.65 9.20 4.40
C SER A 90 10.97 8.31 5.61
N PHE A 91 12.24 8.35 6.05
CA PHE A 91 12.67 7.81 7.34
C PHE A 91 12.24 8.68 8.55
N ALA A 92 11.69 9.87 8.31
CA ALA A 92 11.09 10.71 9.35
C ALA A 92 9.65 10.29 9.62
N ASP A 93 9.18 10.54 10.85
CA ASP A 93 7.80 10.30 11.25
C ASP A 93 6.82 11.11 10.38
N LEU A 94 5.79 10.44 9.89
CA LEU A 94 4.72 11.07 9.10
C LEU A 94 3.61 11.54 10.03
N ASN A 95 3.44 12.85 10.17
CA ASN A 95 2.30 13.44 10.88
C ASN A 95 1.07 13.52 9.97
N PHE A 96 0.01 12.80 10.29
CA PHE A 96 -1.22 12.80 9.49
C PHE A 96 -1.97 14.14 9.51
N THR A 97 -1.79 14.95 10.56
CA THR A 97 -2.41 16.28 10.66
C THR A 97 -1.78 17.25 9.65
N ASP A 98 -0.48 17.16 9.43
CA ASP A 98 0.23 18.01 8.46
C ASP A 98 0.07 17.50 7.02
N LEU A 99 -0.04 16.19 6.85
CA LEU A 99 -0.46 15.59 5.58
C LEU A 99 -1.89 15.99 5.21
N TYR A 100 -2.82 16.04 6.18
CA TYR A 100 -4.21 16.45 5.96
C TYR A 100 -4.30 17.89 5.44
N LYS A 101 -3.63 18.84 6.12
CA LYS A 101 -3.54 20.26 5.71
C LYS A 101 -3.02 20.46 4.28
N SER A 102 -2.19 19.54 3.78
CA SER A 102 -1.53 19.64 2.48
C SER A 102 -2.19 18.84 1.36
N SER A 103 -3.17 17.95 1.67
CA SER A 103 -3.75 17.04 0.66
C SER A 103 -5.26 16.80 0.74
N ASN A 104 -5.98 17.37 1.73
CA ASN A 104 -7.45 17.34 1.84
C ASN A 104 -8.07 15.94 1.71
N PHE A 105 -7.47 14.94 2.34
CA PHE A 105 -8.05 13.59 2.45
C PHE A 105 -9.05 13.54 3.62
N THR A 106 -10.04 12.65 3.58
CA THR A 106 -11.12 12.57 4.58
C THR A 106 -10.81 11.64 5.76
N ILE A 107 -10.15 10.50 5.55
CA ILE A 107 -9.60 9.62 6.62
C ILE A 107 -8.36 8.86 6.12
N ALA A 108 -7.47 8.47 7.03
CA ALA A 108 -6.36 7.55 6.76
C ALA A 108 -6.46 6.27 7.60
N TRP A 109 -6.14 5.11 7.04
CA TRP A 109 -6.09 3.84 7.77
C TRP A 109 -4.73 3.18 7.72
N VAL A 110 -4.32 2.62 8.85
CA VAL A 110 -3.01 2.00 9.08
C VAL A 110 -3.23 0.61 9.66
N TRP A 111 -2.53 -0.40 9.14
CA TRP A 111 -2.48 -1.70 9.81
C TRP A 111 -1.38 -1.68 10.87
N ASN A 112 -1.78 -1.83 12.14
CA ASN A 112 -0.83 -1.97 13.24
C ASN A 112 -0.53 -3.47 13.47
N VAL A 113 0.67 -3.87 13.07
CA VAL A 113 1.16 -5.25 13.15
C VAL A 113 1.25 -5.73 14.60
N ASN A 114 1.56 -4.85 15.55
CA ASN A 114 1.81 -5.20 16.95
C ASN A 114 0.53 -5.59 17.70
N ASN A 115 -0.61 -4.97 17.35
CA ASN A 115 -1.92 -5.27 17.95
C ASN A 115 -2.86 -6.04 17.00
N GLN A 116 -2.39 -6.35 15.77
CA GLN A 116 -3.12 -6.99 14.68
C GLN A 116 -4.47 -6.34 14.38
N LYS A 117 -4.51 -4.99 14.37
CA LYS A 117 -5.73 -4.21 14.15
C LYS A 117 -5.50 -3.05 13.20
N TRP A 118 -6.61 -2.63 12.60
CA TRP A 118 -6.71 -1.39 11.86
C TRP A 118 -6.83 -0.20 12.82
N GLU A 119 -6.02 0.83 12.58
CA GLU A 119 -6.03 2.12 13.27
C GLU A 119 -6.36 3.22 12.26
N VAL A 120 -7.05 4.28 12.70
CA VAL A 120 -7.58 5.32 11.80
C VAL A 120 -7.14 6.70 12.25
N PHE A 121 -6.61 7.50 11.34
CA PHE A 121 -6.54 8.95 11.53
C PHE A 121 -7.81 9.56 10.94
N ILE A 122 -8.46 10.38 11.75
CA ILE A 122 -9.64 11.15 11.38
C ILE A 122 -9.30 12.62 11.61
N PRO A 123 -9.49 13.50 10.62
CA PRO A 123 -9.31 14.93 10.76
C PRO A 123 -10.06 15.49 11.99
N PRO A 124 -9.42 16.34 12.83
CA PRO A 124 -10.02 16.80 14.10
C PRO A 124 -11.34 17.58 13.98
N ASP A 125 -11.63 18.12 12.80
CA ASP A 125 -12.88 18.79 12.43
C ASP A 125 -14.04 17.79 12.22
N ASN A 126 -13.75 16.55 11.83
CA ASN A 126 -14.76 15.51 11.59
C ASN A 126 -15.16 14.78 12.89
N LYS A 127 -15.81 15.53 13.79
CA LYS A 127 -16.26 15.05 15.11
C LYS A 127 -17.22 13.86 15.03
N GLU A 128 -18.05 13.79 13.99
CA GLU A 128 -19.00 12.69 13.79
C GLU A 128 -18.26 11.36 13.56
N LEU A 129 -17.29 11.33 12.63
CA LEU A 129 -16.49 10.12 12.39
C LEU A 129 -15.63 9.74 13.60
N ILE A 130 -15.16 10.71 14.41
CA ILE A 130 -14.45 10.44 15.66
C ILE A 130 -15.34 9.69 16.66
N GLU A 131 -16.61 10.11 16.85
CA GLU A 131 -17.55 9.39 17.72
C GLU A 131 -17.94 8.01 17.15
N VAL A 132 -18.03 7.88 15.83
CA VAL A 132 -18.20 6.57 15.16
C VAL A 132 -17.01 5.65 15.45
N ALA A 133 -15.77 6.13 15.30
CA ALA A 133 -14.57 5.34 15.56
C ALA A 133 -14.52 4.85 17.02
N LYS A 134 -14.81 5.73 17.99
CA LYS A 134 -14.95 5.37 19.41
C LYS A 134 -16.03 4.30 19.63
N LYS A 135 -17.22 4.49 19.06
CA LYS A 135 -18.35 3.55 19.17
C LYS A 135 -18.00 2.15 18.67
N TYR A 136 -17.20 2.04 17.61
CA TYR A 136 -16.75 0.76 17.06
C TYR A 136 -15.39 0.28 17.61
N ASN A 137 -14.86 0.93 18.66
CA ASN A 137 -13.58 0.61 19.30
C ASN A 137 -12.39 0.55 18.31
N ILE A 138 -12.38 1.47 17.34
CA ILE A 138 -11.29 1.65 16.40
C ILE A 138 -10.27 2.61 17.01
N SER A 139 -9.01 2.18 17.12
CA SER A 139 -7.93 3.02 17.65
C SER A 139 -7.68 4.23 16.74
N LEU A 140 -7.55 5.41 17.35
CA LEU A 140 -7.14 6.63 16.64
C LEU A 140 -5.60 6.71 16.57
N ILE A 141 -5.06 7.06 15.41
CA ILE A 141 -3.63 7.30 15.19
C ILE A 141 -3.39 8.75 14.72
N SER A 142 -2.28 9.35 15.14
CA SER A 142 -1.89 10.74 14.76
C SER A 142 -0.64 10.82 13.90
N SER A 143 0.26 9.81 13.98
CA SER A 143 1.47 9.72 13.17
C SER A 143 1.86 8.27 12.86
N LEU A 144 2.67 8.08 11.82
CA LEU A 144 3.45 6.87 11.60
C LEU A 144 4.90 7.11 12.02
N ASN A 145 5.51 6.13 12.69
CA ASN A 145 6.96 6.13 12.90
C ASN A 145 7.67 5.91 11.55
N GLY A 146 8.68 6.73 11.24
CA GLY A 146 9.44 6.66 9.99
C GLY A 146 10.23 5.36 9.78
N THR A 147 10.50 4.63 10.85
CA THR A 147 11.22 3.34 10.84
C THR A 147 10.30 2.11 10.78
N ASP A 148 8.97 2.28 10.81
CA ASP A 148 8.01 1.17 10.77
C ASP A 148 7.74 0.63 9.34
N TYR A 149 8.17 1.35 8.30
CA TYR A 149 7.94 1.02 6.87
C TYR A 149 6.48 0.73 6.49
N LYS A 150 5.52 1.29 7.25
CA LYS A 150 4.09 1.07 7.07
C LYS A 150 3.54 1.79 5.84
N GLY A 151 2.84 1.03 4.99
CA GLY A 151 1.86 1.58 4.06
C GLY A 151 0.56 1.95 4.77
N PHE A 152 -0.14 2.96 4.26
CA PHE A 152 -1.40 3.46 4.77
C PHE A 152 -2.37 3.81 3.64
N TRP A 153 -3.66 3.77 3.96
CA TRP A 153 -4.75 3.99 3.02
C TRP A 153 -5.36 5.37 3.21
N LEU A 154 -5.26 6.25 2.21
CA LEU A 154 -5.94 7.55 2.21
C LEU A 154 -7.25 7.47 1.43
N LYS A 155 -8.37 7.80 2.08
CA LYS A 155 -9.62 8.16 1.39
C LYS A 155 -9.63 9.66 1.16
N LYS A 156 -9.87 10.09 -0.08
CA LYS A 156 -10.32 11.45 -0.41
C LYS A 156 -11.83 11.40 -0.61
#